data_AF-A0A4Q0MJI9-F1
#
_entry.id   AF-A0A4Q0MJI9-F1
#
_cell.length_a   1.000
_cell.length_b   1.000
_cell.length_c   1.000
_cell.angle_alpha   90.00
_cell.angle_beta   90.00
_cell.angle_gamma   90.00
#
_symmetry.space_group_name_H-M   'P 1'
#
loop_
_entity.id
_entity.type
_entity.pdbx_description
1 polymer ?
#
loop_
_entity_poly.entity_id
_entity_poly.type
_entity_poly.pdbx_seq_one_letter_code
_entity_poly.pdbx_strand_id
1 'polypeptide(L)'
;MAQALGVRLLDEAGDEIGRGGGALGRLACIDMTRRDPRFARIRIDVAVNWQNALLGPRGVARVFGPQKGATPAQVAELERGLETFASTVRRDLGVELDGMKGAGASGGLGAGLHAFEGATLHPRYEVVSRYVDLDGLLARADLVITAEGSLDGQSAHGKAPAEIGRRARRLGVPIVALAGTIGQGAASTLSTGVGAHFSILNQPCSLEAAIADTERLLRGSTEQVVRLFALGRGRRAFRGAAAA
;
A
#
# COMPACT_ATOMS: atom_id res chain seq x y z
N MET A 1 -11.62 -10.22 13.97
CA MET A 1 -10.31 -10.90 13.91
C MET A 1 -9.90 -11.38 15.30
N ALA A 2 -9.62 -10.49 16.26
CA ALA A 2 -9.15 -10.83 17.60
C ALA A 2 -9.97 -11.94 18.30
N GLN A 3 -11.31 -11.81 18.32
CA GLN A 3 -12.22 -12.85 18.84
C GLN A 3 -12.01 -14.24 18.22
N ALA A 4 -11.74 -14.32 16.91
CA ALA A 4 -11.48 -15.59 16.24
C ALA A 4 -10.11 -16.18 16.58
N LEU A 5 -9.17 -15.36 17.09
CA LEU A 5 -7.86 -15.80 17.58
C LEU A 5 -7.87 -16.08 19.10
N GLY A 6 -9.05 -16.08 19.72
CA GLY A 6 -9.23 -16.38 21.14
C GLY A 6 -9.12 -15.18 22.08
N VAL A 7 -8.93 -13.96 21.57
CA VAL A 7 -8.98 -12.74 22.39
C VAL A 7 -10.43 -12.42 22.72
N ARG A 8 -10.76 -12.29 24.00
CA ARG A 8 -12.11 -11.94 24.44
C ARG A 8 -12.23 -10.42 24.55
N LEU A 9 -13.21 -9.87 23.84
CA LEU A 9 -13.56 -8.45 23.84
C LEU A 9 -14.85 -8.30 24.63
N LEU A 10 -14.78 -7.77 25.84
CA LEU A 10 -15.86 -7.83 26.83
C LEU A 10 -16.49 -6.46 27.06
N ASP A 11 -17.79 -6.43 27.32
CA ASP A 11 -18.50 -5.24 27.81
C ASP A 11 -18.45 -5.12 29.34
N GLU A 12 -19.14 -4.11 29.88
CA GLU A 12 -19.17 -3.82 31.32
C GLU A 12 -19.81 -4.95 32.16
N ALA A 13 -20.65 -5.78 31.55
CA ALA A 13 -21.26 -6.95 32.20
C ALA A 13 -20.34 -8.18 32.18
N GLY A 14 -19.22 -8.11 31.45
CA GLY A 14 -18.30 -9.23 31.26
C GLY A 14 -18.69 -10.17 30.12
N ASP A 15 -19.68 -9.78 29.31
CA ASP A 15 -20.14 -10.54 28.14
C ASP A 15 -19.35 -10.13 26.88
N GLU A 16 -19.21 -11.05 25.93
CA GLU A 16 -18.52 -10.73 24.67
C GLU A 16 -19.32 -9.73 23.83
N ILE A 17 -18.64 -8.67 23.37
CA ILE A 17 -19.25 -7.70 22.46
C ILE A 17 -19.62 -8.37 21.12
N GLY A 18 -20.66 -7.81 20.49
CA GLY A 18 -21.11 -8.25 19.18
C GLY A 18 -20.09 -8.00 18.06
N ARG A 19 -20.43 -8.49 16.86
CA ARG A 19 -19.61 -8.29 15.67
C ARG A 19 -19.78 -6.88 15.08
N GLY A 20 -18.74 -6.41 14.39
CA GLY A 20 -18.74 -5.16 13.63
C GLY A 20 -18.27 -3.95 14.42
N GLY A 21 -17.95 -2.86 13.71
CA GLY A 21 -17.34 -1.66 14.32
C GLY A 21 -18.24 -0.94 15.32
N GLY A 22 -19.56 -0.98 15.16
CA GLY A 22 -20.51 -0.35 16.10
C GLY A 22 -20.52 -1.00 17.48
N ALA A 23 -20.11 -2.27 17.60
CA ALA A 23 -20.01 -2.95 18.90
C ALA A 23 -18.82 -2.46 19.73
N LEU A 24 -17.79 -1.86 19.11
CA LEU A 24 -16.59 -1.40 19.80
C LEU A 24 -16.87 -0.28 20.82
N GLY A 25 -17.97 0.46 20.67
CA GLY A 25 -18.38 1.47 21.66
C GLY A 25 -18.80 0.87 23.01
N ARG A 26 -19.05 -0.45 23.09
CA ARG A 26 -19.33 -1.17 24.34
C ARG A 26 -18.12 -1.88 24.92
N LEU A 27 -16.95 -1.81 24.27
CA LEU A 27 -15.76 -2.52 24.71
C LEU A 27 -15.27 -1.93 26.04
N ALA A 28 -15.41 -2.71 27.11
CA ALA A 28 -15.00 -2.33 28.45
C ALA A 28 -13.74 -3.06 28.92
N CYS A 29 -13.43 -4.26 28.43
CA CYS A 29 -12.24 -5.03 28.83
C CYS A 29 -11.72 -5.95 27.72
N ILE A 30 -10.40 -6.13 27.64
CA ILE A 30 -9.72 -7.07 26.76
C ILE A 30 -9.08 -8.18 27.60
N ASP A 31 -9.47 -9.43 27.32
CA ASP A 31 -8.91 -10.62 27.96
C ASP A 31 -8.14 -11.46 26.93
N MET A 32 -6.82 -11.56 27.14
CA MET A 32 -5.87 -12.26 26.28
C MET A 32 -5.62 -13.72 26.72
N THR A 33 -6.23 -14.19 27.82
CA THR A 33 -5.91 -15.50 28.43
C THR A 33 -6.18 -16.69 27.51
N ARG A 34 -7.13 -16.55 26.58
CA ARG A 34 -7.51 -17.58 25.60
C ARG A 34 -6.93 -17.36 24.21
N ARG A 35 -6.06 -16.36 24.04
CA ARG A 35 -5.37 -16.13 22.76
C ARG A 35 -4.61 -17.39 22.36
N ASP A 36 -4.67 -17.73 21.07
CA ASP A 36 -3.97 -18.87 20.52
C ASP A 36 -2.45 -18.76 20.76
N PRO A 37 -1.85 -19.70 21.53
CA PRO A 37 -0.46 -19.59 21.96
C PRO A 37 0.55 -19.72 20.82
N ARG A 38 0.15 -20.22 19.65
CA ARG A 38 1.02 -20.31 18.47
C ARG A 38 1.47 -18.93 18.02
N PHE A 39 0.63 -17.92 18.23
CA PHE A 39 0.95 -16.55 17.84
C PHE A 39 2.04 -15.88 18.70
N ALA A 40 2.40 -16.46 19.85
CA ALA A 40 3.54 -16.01 20.64
C ALA A 40 4.91 -16.42 20.05
N ARG A 41 4.92 -17.36 19.09
CA ARG A 41 6.14 -17.94 18.51
C ARG A 41 6.35 -17.59 17.04
N ILE A 42 5.44 -16.84 16.44
CA ILE A 42 5.53 -16.41 15.05
C ILE A 42 5.79 -14.92 14.98
N ARG A 43 6.56 -14.54 13.97
CA ARG A 43 6.71 -13.15 13.58
C ARG A 43 5.65 -12.83 12.53
N ILE A 44 4.93 -11.72 12.72
CA ILE A 44 3.90 -11.26 11.80
C ILE A 44 4.31 -9.89 11.26
N ASP A 45 4.61 -9.83 9.98
CA ASP A 45 4.86 -8.59 9.26
C ASP A 45 3.64 -8.27 8.39
N VAL A 46 3.05 -7.08 8.56
CA VAL A 46 1.81 -6.69 7.89
C VAL A 46 2.08 -5.55 6.90
N ALA A 47 1.83 -5.80 5.62
CA ALA A 47 1.89 -4.76 4.60
C ALA A 47 0.66 -3.85 4.69
N VAL A 48 0.85 -2.58 5.04
CA VAL A 48 -0.24 -1.63 5.26
C VAL A 48 -0.11 -0.37 4.40
N ASN A 49 -1.24 0.30 4.15
CA ASN A 49 -1.18 1.68 3.69
C ASN A 49 -0.66 2.55 4.85
N TRP A 50 0.59 2.98 4.74
CA TRP A 50 1.33 3.63 5.82
C TRP A 50 0.68 4.92 6.33
N GLN A 51 -0.07 5.63 5.48
CA GLN A 51 -0.66 6.92 5.85
C GLN A 51 -2.00 6.79 6.58
N ASN A 52 -2.59 5.59 6.62
CA ASN A 52 -3.89 5.40 7.26
C ASN A 52 -3.74 5.47 8.79
N ALA A 53 -4.27 6.53 9.39
CA ALA A 53 -4.36 6.68 10.83
C ALA A 53 -5.61 5.96 11.36
N LEU A 54 -5.53 5.45 12.60
CA LEU A 54 -6.69 4.85 13.25
C LEU A 54 -7.74 5.92 13.57
N LEU A 55 -7.31 7.02 14.18
CA LEU A 55 -8.14 8.10 14.73
C LEU A 55 -7.79 9.46 14.14
N GLY A 56 -8.60 10.47 14.48
CA GLY A 56 -8.33 11.89 14.24
C GLY A 56 -8.95 12.41 12.94
N PRO A 57 -8.62 13.64 12.50
CA PRO A 57 -9.26 14.26 11.34
C PRO A 57 -9.13 13.45 10.04
N ARG A 58 -8.07 12.63 9.93
CA ARG A 58 -7.83 11.68 8.83
C ARG A 58 -7.90 10.22 9.28
N GLY A 59 -8.66 9.95 10.35
CA GLY A 59 -8.91 8.62 10.88
C GLY A 59 -9.64 7.73 9.89
N VAL A 60 -9.48 6.41 10.03
CA VAL A 60 -9.96 5.46 9.04
C VAL A 60 -11.48 5.50 8.85
N ALA A 61 -12.26 5.71 9.93
CA ALA A 61 -13.71 5.79 9.84
C ALA A 61 -14.15 6.98 8.98
N ARG A 62 -13.54 8.15 9.18
CA ARG A 62 -13.86 9.38 8.44
C ARG A 62 -13.47 9.31 6.97
N VAL A 63 -12.28 8.77 6.68
CA VAL A 63 -11.74 8.73 5.31
C VAL A 63 -12.36 7.62 4.48
N PHE A 64 -12.54 6.43 5.06
CA PHE A 64 -12.91 5.23 4.31
C PHE A 64 -14.30 4.67 4.64
N GLY A 65 -14.99 5.20 5.66
CA GLY A 65 -16.36 4.83 5.99
C GLY A 65 -17.37 5.19 4.89
N PRO A 66 -17.40 6.45 4.38
CA PRO A 66 -18.40 6.89 3.40
C PRO A 66 -18.41 6.06 2.10
N GLN A 67 -17.23 5.73 1.56
CA GLN A 67 -17.10 4.88 0.36
C GLN A 67 -17.53 3.42 0.60
N LYS A 68 -17.69 3.00 1.86
CA LYS A 68 -18.23 1.69 2.25
C LYS A 68 -19.72 1.78 2.64
N GLY A 69 -20.37 2.91 2.39
CA GLY A 69 -21.79 3.14 2.64
C GLY A 69 -22.13 3.65 4.05
N ALA A 70 -21.15 4.05 4.87
CA ALA A 70 -21.43 4.60 6.20
C ALA A 70 -22.03 6.01 6.09
N THR A 71 -23.19 6.23 6.72
CA THR A 71 -23.77 7.57 6.88
C THR A 71 -22.91 8.44 7.82
N PRO A 72 -23.05 9.78 7.80
CA PRO A 72 -22.31 10.65 8.73
C PRO A 72 -22.48 10.27 10.21
N ALA A 73 -23.69 9.84 10.61
CA ALA A 73 -23.95 9.35 11.97
C ALA A 73 -23.21 8.05 12.27
N GLN A 74 -23.19 7.10 11.33
CA GLN A 74 -22.42 5.86 11.46
C GLN A 74 -20.92 6.12 11.48
N VAL A 75 -20.40 7.08 10.71
CA VAL A 75 -18.98 7.48 10.79
C VAL A 75 -18.63 7.99 12.18
N ALA A 76 -19.49 8.83 12.79
CA ALA A 76 -19.27 9.32 14.15
C ALA A 76 -19.36 8.19 15.21
N GLU A 77 -20.26 7.22 15.02
CA GLU A 77 -20.33 6.02 15.86
C GLU A 77 -19.07 5.15 15.74
N LEU A 78 -18.61 4.89 14.52
CA LEU A 78 -17.41 4.11 14.26
C LEU A 78 -16.16 4.78 14.82
N GLU A 79 -16.03 6.11 14.70
CA GLU A 79 -14.91 6.84 15.30
C GLU A 79 -14.90 6.67 16.82
N ARG A 80 -16.03 6.89 17.51
CA ARG A 80 -16.13 6.69 18.97
C ARG A 80 -15.83 5.25 19.39
N GLY A 81 -16.26 4.28 18.58
CA GLY A 81 -15.92 2.87 18.79
C GLY A 81 -14.41 2.62 18.69
N LEU A 82 -13.74 3.22 17.70
CA LEU A 82 -12.28 3.13 17.57
C LEU A 82 -11.52 3.89 18.68
N GLU A 83 -12.06 4.99 19.17
CA GLU A 83 -11.51 5.73 20.32
C GLU A 83 -11.57 4.87 21.60
N THR A 84 -12.73 4.24 21.83
CA THR A 84 -12.94 3.27 22.92
C THR A 84 -11.99 2.08 22.77
N PHE A 85 -11.84 1.57 21.55
CA PHE A 85 -10.88 0.51 21.27
C PHE A 85 -9.44 0.91 21.60
N ALA A 86 -8.99 2.07 21.14
CA ALA A 86 -7.62 2.54 21.37
C ALA A 86 -7.35 2.79 22.86
N SER A 87 -8.31 3.36 23.60
CA SER A 87 -8.16 3.62 25.04
C SER A 87 -8.14 2.32 25.84
N THR A 88 -9.01 1.35 25.52
CA THR A 88 -9.03 0.04 26.19
C THR A 88 -7.77 -0.76 25.89
N VAL A 89 -7.26 -0.75 24.65
CA VAL A 89 -5.98 -1.39 24.29
C VAL A 89 -4.82 -0.78 25.09
N ARG A 90 -4.75 0.55 25.18
CA ARG A 90 -3.73 1.24 25.99
C ARG A 90 -3.81 0.80 27.46
N ARG A 91 -5.01 0.78 28.03
CA ARG A 91 -5.23 0.47 29.44
C ARG A 91 -4.92 -0.99 29.78
N ASP A 92 -5.41 -1.93 28.98
CA ASP A 92 -5.36 -3.36 29.31
C ASP A 92 -4.07 -4.03 28.81
N LEU A 93 -3.52 -3.57 27.70
CA LEU A 93 -2.35 -4.17 27.05
C LEU A 93 -1.10 -3.30 27.11
N GLY A 94 -1.21 -2.03 27.52
CA GLY A 94 -0.08 -1.10 27.53
C GLY A 94 0.42 -0.70 26.12
N VAL A 95 -0.40 -0.91 25.08
CA VAL A 95 -0.02 -0.65 23.68
C VAL A 95 -0.57 0.71 23.22
N GLU A 96 0.32 1.57 22.73
CA GLU A 96 -0.03 2.87 22.17
C GLU A 96 -0.41 2.77 20.69
N LEU A 97 -1.66 3.07 20.37
CA LEU A 97 -2.18 3.06 18.98
C LEU A 97 -2.36 4.46 18.40
N ASP A 98 -2.34 5.50 19.24
CA ASP A 98 -2.53 6.87 18.79
C ASP A 98 -1.31 7.37 17.99
N GLY A 99 -1.56 8.08 16.89
CA GLY A 99 -0.52 8.53 15.96
C GLY A 99 0.23 7.40 15.21
N MET A 100 -0.07 6.12 15.46
CA MET A 100 0.61 5.00 14.83
C MET A 100 0.30 4.93 13.33
N LYS A 101 1.35 4.96 12.52
CA LYS A 101 1.24 4.87 11.05
C LYS A 101 0.76 3.48 10.64
N GLY A 102 -0.19 3.44 9.70
CA GLY A 102 -0.78 2.21 9.19
C GLY A 102 -1.75 1.51 10.14
N ALA A 103 -1.96 2.02 11.36
CA ALA A 103 -2.92 1.46 12.31
C ALA A 103 -4.35 1.47 11.77
N GLY A 104 -4.71 2.47 10.96
CA GLY A 104 -6.00 2.57 10.28
C GLY A 104 -6.15 1.66 9.06
N ALA A 105 -5.16 0.84 8.70
CA ALA A 105 -5.28 -0.03 7.54
C ALA A 105 -6.46 -1.00 7.70
N SER A 106 -7.22 -1.20 6.62
CA SER A 106 -8.38 -2.11 6.55
C SER A 106 -9.41 -1.91 7.67
N GLY A 107 -9.69 -0.66 8.07
CA GLY A 107 -10.71 -0.37 9.09
C GLY A 107 -10.22 -0.53 10.52
N GLY A 108 -8.92 -0.39 10.78
CA GLY A 108 -8.32 -0.61 12.11
C GLY A 108 -7.76 -2.02 12.32
N LEU A 109 -7.75 -2.86 11.28
CA LEU A 109 -7.13 -4.18 11.34
C LEU A 109 -5.63 -4.11 11.63
N GLY A 110 -4.94 -3.10 11.08
CA GLY A 110 -3.53 -2.85 11.39
C GLY A 110 -3.29 -2.65 12.88
N ALA A 111 -4.12 -1.81 13.52
CA ALA A 111 -4.09 -1.60 14.96
C ALA A 111 -4.36 -2.89 15.75
N GLY A 112 -5.37 -3.67 15.36
CA GLY A 112 -5.69 -4.94 16.02
C GLY A 112 -4.55 -5.98 15.89
N LEU A 113 -3.96 -6.14 14.72
CA LEU A 113 -2.82 -7.05 14.52
C LEU A 113 -1.61 -6.62 15.35
N HIS A 114 -1.34 -5.31 15.43
CA HIS A 114 -0.27 -4.80 16.27
C HIS A 114 -0.53 -5.05 17.76
N ALA A 115 -1.71 -4.65 18.25
CA ALA A 115 -2.07 -4.74 19.66
C ALA A 115 -2.18 -6.17 20.19
N PHE A 116 -2.83 -7.06 19.44
CA PHE A 116 -3.13 -8.40 19.92
C PHE A 116 -2.05 -9.42 19.55
N GLU A 117 -1.42 -9.25 18.39
CA GLU A 117 -0.50 -10.25 17.86
C GLU A 117 0.97 -9.81 17.84
N GLY A 118 1.27 -8.60 18.34
CA GLY A 118 2.63 -8.04 18.29
C GLY A 118 3.13 -7.83 16.87
N ALA A 119 2.22 -7.71 15.90
CA ALA A 119 2.58 -7.62 14.50
C ALA A 119 3.34 -6.32 14.20
N THR A 120 4.36 -6.39 13.36
CA THR A 120 5.07 -5.20 12.89
C THR A 120 4.43 -4.71 11.60
N LEU A 121 3.98 -3.46 11.59
CA LEU A 121 3.37 -2.83 10.41
C LEU A 121 4.46 -2.26 9.50
N HIS A 122 4.37 -2.54 8.21
CA HIS A 122 5.31 -2.07 7.20
C HIS A 122 4.59 -1.33 6.07
N PRO A 123 5.19 -0.28 5.49
CA PRO A 123 4.80 0.19 4.18
C PRO A 123 4.76 -0.98 3.19
N ARG A 124 3.74 -1.01 2.31
CA ARG A 124 3.52 -2.10 1.35
C ARG A 124 4.77 -2.55 0.58
N TYR A 125 5.64 -1.62 0.20
CA TYR A 125 6.85 -1.95 -0.57
C TYR A 125 8.02 -2.43 0.28
N GLU A 126 8.10 -1.97 1.51
CA GLU A 126 9.21 -2.32 2.40
C GLU A 126 9.15 -3.79 2.78
N VAL A 127 7.95 -4.33 3.01
CA VAL A 127 7.81 -5.76 3.32
C VAL A 127 8.30 -6.64 2.17
N VAL A 128 8.06 -6.24 0.92
CA VAL A 128 8.47 -7.02 -0.27
C VAL A 128 9.99 -6.99 -0.42
N SER A 129 10.62 -5.84 -0.14
CA SER A 129 12.08 -5.71 -0.23
C SER A 129 12.87 -6.59 0.73
N ARG A 130 12.22 -7.23 1.72
CA ARG A 130 12.86 -8.22 2.59
C ARG A 130 13.02 -9.59 1.95
N TYR A 131 12.17 -9.91 0.97
CA TYR A 131 12.16 -11.19 0.29
C TYR A 131 12.84 -11.12 -1.09
N VAL A 132 13.01 -9.91 -1.62
CA VAL A 132 13.65 -9.66 -2.91
C VAL A 132 14.64 -8.52 -2.74
N ASP A 133 15.92 -8.78 -3.04
CA ASP A 133 16.96 -7.74 -3.13
C ASP A 133 16.74 -6.87 -4.38
N LEU A 134 15.72 -6.03 -4.32
CA LEU A 134 15.34 -5.17 -5.42
C LEU A 134 16.44 -4.15 -5.70
N ASP A 135 17.07 -3.58 -4.67
CA ASP A 135 18.10 -2.57 -4.86
C ASP A 135 19.35 -3.17 -5.55
N GLY A 136 19.76 -4.40 -5.19
CA GLY A 136 20.82 -5.12 -5.88
C GLY A 136 20.47 -5.51 -7.32
N LEU A 137 19.22 -5.89 -7.59
CA LEU A 137 18.74 -6.13 -8.97
C LEU A 137 18.75 -4.85 -9.80
N LEU A 138 18.26 -3.74 -9.24
CA LEU A 138 18.22 -2.44 -9.90
C LEU A 138 19.64 -1.94 -10.21
N ALA A 139 20.57 -2.06 -9.26
CA ALA A 139 21.95 -1.58 -9.43
C ALA A 139 22.70 -2.25 -10.59
N ARG A 140 22.27 -3.44 -11.01
CA ARG A 140 22.85 -4.19 -12.13
C ARG A 140 22.12 -3.95 -13.46
N ALA A 141 20.99 -3.25 -13.44
CA ALA A 141 20.16 -3.05 -14.61
C ALA A 141 20.66 -1.87 -15.46
N ASP A 142 20.66 -2.05 -16.78
CA ASP A 142 20.86 -0.96 -17.73
C ASP A 142 19.60 -0.11 -17.93
N LEU A 143 18.43 -0.72 -17.74
CA LEU A 143 17.10 -0.13 -17.90
C LEU A 143 16.12 -0.85 -16.98
N VAL A 144 15.26 -0.09 -16.31
CA VAL A 144 14.16 -0.60 -15.50
C VAL A 144 12.85 -0.31 -16.20
N ILE A 145 12.00 -1.33 -16.33
CA ILE A 145 10.64 -1.18 -16.84
C ILE A 145 9.69 -1.57 -15.71
N THR A 146 8.80 -0.66 -15.34
CA THR A 146 7.72 -0.89 -14.37
C THR A 146 6.38 -0.74 -15.06
N ALA A 147 5.30 -1.25 -14.45
CA ALA A 147 3.97 -1.06 -15.00
C ALA A 147 2.88 -0.91 -13.92
N GLU A 148 1.75 -0.32 -14.30
CA GLU A 148 0.49 -0.38 -13.55
C GLU A 148 -0.73 -0.23 -14.47
N GLY A 149 -1.93 -0.52 -13.96
CA GLY A 149 -3.16 -0.42 -14.76
C GLY A 149 -3.53 1.01 -15.16
N SER A 150 -3.42 1.96 -14.24
CA SER A 150 -3.71 3.39 -14.47
C SER A 150 -2.68 4.24 -13.75
N LEU A 151 -1.98 5.09 -14.51
CA LEU A 151 -0.99 6.04 -14.00
C LEU A 151 -1.64 7.43 -13.88
N ASP A 152 -1.78 7.92 -12.66
CA ASP A 152 -2.47 9.18 -12.35
C ASP A 152 -1.76 9.94 -11.20
N GLY A 153 -2.33 11.05 -10.74
CA GLY A 153 -1.78 11.83 -9.62
C GLY A 153 -1.63 11.06 -8.31
N GLN A 154 -2.39 9.97 -8.10
CA GLN A 154 -2.24 9.13 -6.92
C GLN A 154 -1.05 8.18 -7.04
N SER A 155 -0.64 7.85 -8.26
CA SER A 155 0.48 6.94 -8.51
C SER A 155 1.82 7.45 -7.96
N ALA A 156 2.02 8.77 -7.93
CA ALA A 156 3.18 9.38 -7.28
C ALA A 156 3.24 9.10 -5.76
N HIS A 157 2.11 8.77 -5.13
CA HIS A 157 1.95 8.69 -3.69
C HIS A 157 1.94 7.24 -3.18
N GLY A 158 3.08 6.56 -3.35
CA GLY A 158 3.31 5.24 -2.76
C GLY A 158 2.60 4.11 -3.49
N LYS A 159 2.53 4.19 -4.83
CA LYS A 159 2.34 3.04 -5.72
C LYS A 159 3.68 2.56 -6.30
N ALA A 160 3.65 1.43 -7.00
CA ALA A 160 4.85 0.70 -7.41
C ALA A 160 5.73 1.50 -8.37
N PRO A 161 5.19 2.17 -9.41
CA PRO A 161 6.04 2.94 -10.32
C PRO A 161 6.80 4.05 -9.62
N ALA A 162 6.18 4.73 -8.65
CA ALA A 162 6.82 5.79 -7.90
C ALA A 162 7.91 5.26 -6.96
N GLU A 163 7.67 4.15 -6.27
CA GLU A 163 8.66 3.56 -5.37
C GLU A 163 9.89 3.04 -6.13
N ILE A 164 9.67 2.29 -7.22
CA ILE A 164 10.74 1.81 -8.08
C ILE A 164 11.47 3.00 -8.71
N GLY A 165 10.75 4.04 -9.12
CA GLY A 165 11.32 5.28 -9.63
C GLY A 165 12.27 5.97 -8.66
N ARG A 166 11.91 6.09 -7.38
CA ARG A 166 12.77 6.71 -6.36
C ARG A 166 14.06 5.91 -6.16
N ARG A 167 13.95 4.58 -6.12
CA ARG A 167 15.10 3.68 -5.97
C ARG A 167 16.02 3.72 -7.18
N ALA A 168 15.45 3.63 -8.38
CA ALA A 168 16.19 3.72 -9.64
C ALA A 168 16.94 5.06 -9.75
N ARG A 169 16.28 6.18 -9.42
CA ARG A 169 16.93 7.51 -9.37
C ARG A 169 18.13 7.53 -8.41
N ARG A 170 17.97 7.01 -7.19
CA ARG A 170 19.06 6.95 -6.20
C ARG A 170 20.26 6.14 -6.70
N LEU A 171 20.01 5.10 -7.50
CA LEU A 171 21.03 4.25 -8.10
C LEU A 171 21.54 4.76 -9.46
N GLY A 172 20.99 5.86 -9.98
CA GLY A 172 21.35 6.41 -11.30
C GLY A 172 20.89 5.56 -12.49
N VAL A 173 19.91 4.67 -12.29
CA VAL A 173 19.43 3.72 -13.30
C VAL A 173 18.22 4.32 -14.04
N PRO A 174 18.21 4.33 -15.39
CA PRO A 174 17.08 4.86 -16.13
C PRO A 174 15.86 3.94 -15.99
N ILE A 175 14.68 4.55 -15.88
CA ILE A 175 13.42 3.83 -15.68
C ILE A 175 12.32 4.37 -16.59
N VAL A 176 11.52 3.45 -17.14
CA VAL A 176 10.31 3.74 -17.91
C VAL A 176 9.10 3.04 -17.27
N ALA A 177 7.97 3.74 -17.17
CA ALA A 177 6.70 3.17 -16.72
C ALA A 177 5.76 2.91 -17.90
N LEU A 178 5.15 1.73 -17.96
CA LEU A 178 4.09 1.38 -18.89
C LEU A 178 2.75 1.34 -18.16
N ALA A 179 1.75 2.03 -18.68
CA ALA A 179 0.43 2.09 -18.04
C ALA A 179 -0.66 1.60 -18.98
N GLY A 180 -1.66 0.89 -18.45
CA GLY A 180 -2.90 0.60 -19.17
C GLY A 180 -3.55 1.88 -19.68
N THR A 181 -3.68 2.87 -18.80
CA THR A 181 -4.14 4.22 -19.13
C THR A 181 -3.30 5.28 -18.44
N ILE A 182 -3.22 6.47 -19.06
CA ILE A 182 -2.59 7.66 -18.48
C ILE A 182 -3.71 8.62 -18.07
N GLY A 183 -3.89 8.77 -16.76
CA GLY A 183 -4.91 9.62 -16.16
C GLY A 183 -4.43 11.03 -15.81
N GLN A 184 -5.34 11.82 -15.25
CA GLN A 184 -5.03 13.18 -14.81
C GLN A 184 -3.92 13.18 -13.75
N GLY A 185 -2.94 14.07 -13.91
CA GLY A 185 -1.84 14.22 -12.96
C GLY A 185 -0.72 13.18 -13.09
N ALA A 186 -0.73 12.31 -14.11
CA ALA A 186 0.31 11.31 -14.34
C ALA A 186 1.74 11.90 -14.41
N ALA A 187 1.88 13.14 -14.91
CA ALA A 187 3.13 13.90 -14.94
C ALA A 187 3.84 13.99 -13.57
N SER A 188 3.09 13.96 -12.47
CA SER A 188 3.65 13.95 -11.11
C SER A 188 4.59 12.77 -10.85
N THR A 189 4.43 11.65 -11.56
CA THR A 189 5.32 10.48 -11.45
C THR A 189 6.75 10.77 -11.89
N LEU A 190 6.96 11.73 -12.79
CA LEU A 190 8.31 12.14 -13.21
C LEU A 190 9.12 12.69 -12.03
N SER A 191 8.45 13.39 -11.10
CA SER A 191 9.07 13.90 -9.87
C SER A 191 9.55 12.79 -8.93
N THR A 192 9.07 11.55 -9.09
CA THR A 192 9.44 10.41 -8.25
C THR A 192 10.67 9.65 -8.75
N GLY A 193 11.11 9.88 -9.99
CA GLY A 193 12.30 9.25 -10.57
C GLY A 193 12.00 8.46 -11.83
N VAL A 194 10.73 8.24 -12.15
CA VAL A 194 10.30 7.75 -13.46
C VAL A 194 10.82 8.71 -14.54
N GLY A 195 11.61 8.19 -15.49
CA GLY A 195 12.22 9.00 -16.56
C GLY A 195 11.26 9.27 -17.71
N ALA A 196 10.40 8.32 -18.02
CA ALA A 196 9.30 8.47 -18.99
C ALA A 196 8.15 7.52 -18.65
N HIS A 197 6.95 7.84 -19.11
CA HIS A 197 5.81 6.93 -19.05
C HIS A 197 5.07 6.87 -20.39
N PHE A 198 4.49 5.70 -20.70
CA PHE A 198 3.74 5.46 -21.93
C PHE A 198 2.44 4.71 -21.63
N SER A 199 1.40 5.03 -22.40
CA SER A 199 0.22 4.16 -22.49
C SER A 199 0.57 2.91 -23.30
N ILE A 200 0.03 1.75 -22.90
CA ILE A 200 0.10 0.55 -23.73
C ILE A 200 -0.92 0.58 -24.87
N LEU A 201 -1.94 1.43 -24.79
CA LEU A 201 -2.93 1.59 -25.85
C LEU A 201 -2.28 2.26 -27.07
N ASN A 202 -2.44 1.64 -28.23
CA ASN A 202 -1.93 2.14 -29.51
C ASN A 202 -3.05 2.70 -30.42
N GLN A 203 -4.31 2.51 -30.05
CA GLN A 203 -5.49 3.03 -30.74
C GLN A 203 -6.67 3.14 -29.76
N PRO A 204 -7.70 3.95 -30.06
CA PRO A 204 -8.95 3.92 -29.29
C PRO A 204 -9.60 2.53 -29.32
N CYS A 205 -10.00 2.02 -28.16
CA CYS A 205 -10.74 0.76 -28.02
C CYS A 205 -11.65 0.81 -26.78
N SER A 206 -12.55 -0.16 -26.63
CA SER A 206 -13.32 -0.30 -25.38
C SER A 206 -12.42 -0.77 -24.23
N LEU A 207 -12.88 -0.60 -22.99
CA LEU A 207 -12.17 -1.07 -21.81
C LEU A 207 -12.03 -2.60 -21.81
N GLU A 208 -13.08 -3.31 -22.22
CA GLU A 208 -13.10 -4.77 -22.31
C GLU A 208 -12.06 -5.26 -23.32
N ALA A 209 -11.97 -4.60 -24.49
CA ALA A 209 -10.96 -4.91 -25.50
C ALA A 209 -9.55 -4.61 -25.00
N ALA A 210 -9.34 -3.47 -24.31
CA ALA A 210 -8.06 -3.12 -23.71
C ALA A 210 -7.59 -4.18 -22.70
N ILE A 211 -8.48 -4.62 -21.82
CA ILE A 211 -8.19 -5.65 -20.82
C ILE A 211 -7.88 -6.99 -21.50
N ALA A 212 -8.76 -7.43 -22.42
CA ALA A 212 -8.60 -8.71 -23.13
C ALA A 212 -7.29 -8.79 -23.93
N ASP A 213 -6.83 -7.66 -24.47
CA ASP A 213 -5.65 -7.59 -25.35
C ASP A 213 -4.39 -7.04 -24.64
N THR A 214 -4.43 -6.94 -23.30
CA THR A 214 -3.35 -6.36 -22.48
C THR A 214 -1.98 -6.98 -22.79
N GLU A 215 -1.90 -8.30 -22.98
CA GLU A 215 -0.62 -8.98 -23.24
C GLU A 215 0.02 -8.47 -24.54
N ARG A 216 -0.75 -8.42 -25.63
CA ARG A 216 -0.27 -7.98 -26.95
C ARG A 216 0.12 -6.50 -26.90
N LEU A 217 -0.70 -5.68 -26.28
CA LEU A 217 -0.48 -4.24 -26.13
C LEU A 217 0.78 -3.94 -25.31
N LEU A 218 0.92 -4.60 -24.15
CA LEU A 218 2.08 -4.45 -23.27
C LEU A 218 3.37 -4.92 -23.96
N ARG A 219 3.33 -6.04 -24.68
CA ARG A 219 4.47 -6.54 -25.48
C ARG A 219 4.89 -5.53 -26.53
N GLY A 220 3.93 -5.01 -27.31
CA GLY A 220 4.19 -4.02 -28.36
C GLY A 220 4.81 -2.75 -27.81
N SER A 221 4.23 -2.17 -26.75
CA SER A 221 4.78 -0.95 -26.13
C SER A 221 6.14 -1.17 -25.48
N THR A 222 6.35 -2.33 -24.85
CA THR A 222 7.67 -2.70 -24.30
C THR A 222 8.72 -2.76 -25.41
N GLU A 223 8.40 -3.39 -26.55
CA GLU A 223 9.30 -3.46 -27.70
C GLU A 223 9.69 -2.05 -28.19
N GLN A 224 8.71 -1.14 -28.35
CA GLN A 224 8.98 0.23 -28.79
C GLN A 224 9.87 0.99 -27.80
N VAL A 225 9.63 0.84 -26.49
CA VAL A 225 10.47 1.44 -25.44
C VAL A 225 11.91 0.93 -25.51
N VAL A 226 12.10 -0.39 -25.65
CA VAL A 226 13.44 -0.99 -25.73
C VAL A 226 14.16 -0.55 -27.01
N ARG A 227 13.46 -0.50 -28.15
CA ARG A 227 14.01 0.03 -29.42
C ARG A 227 14.46 1.48 -29.27
N LEU A 228 13.62 2.34 -28.70
CA LEU A 228 13.96 3.74 -28.44
C LEU A 228 15.18 3.87 -27.52
N PHE A 229 15.23 3.07 -26.45
CA PHE A 229 16.36 3.06 -25.53
C PHE A 229 17.66 2.61 -26.21
N ALA A 230 17.61 1.55 -27.03
CA ALA A 230 18.76 1.05 -27.79
C ALA A 230 19.30 2.10 -28.79
N LEU A 231 18.41 2.80 -29.51
CA LEU A 231 18.78 3.91 -30.39
C LEU A 231 19.49 5.03 -29.63
N GLY A 232 19.03 5.36 -28.42
CA GLY A 232 19.65 6.34 -27.54
C GLY A 232 21.06 5.93 -27.07
N ARG A 233 21.26 4.66 -26.70
CA ARG A 233 22.58 4.14 -26.29
C ARG A 233 23.58 4.06 -27.45
N GLY A 234 23.14 3.67 -28.63
CA GLY A 234 24.00 3.58 -29.82
C GLY A 234 24.72 4.89 -30.16
N ARG A 235 24.11 6.04 -29.86
CA ARG A 235 24.72 7.36 -30.07
C ARG A 235 25.88 7.68 -29.11
N ARG A 236 25.94 7.10 -27.91
CA ARG A 236 27.09 7.28 -27.00
C ARG A 236 28.31 6.48 -27.48
N ALA A 237 28.12 5.31 -28.09
CA ALA A 237 29.21 4.54 -28.70
C ALA A 237 29.81 5.26 -29.93
N PHE A 238 28.97 5.92 -30.73
CA PHE A 238 29.41 6.63 -31.94
C PHE A 238 30.23 7.90 -31.66
N ARG A 239 30.02 8.57 -30.52
CA ARG A 239 30.79 9.76 -30.12
C ARG A 239 32.04 9.44 -29.30
N GLY A 240 32.11 8.27 -28.66
CA GLY A 240 33.31 7.81 -27.93
C GLY A 240 34.41 7.30 -28.86
N ALA A 241 34.07 6.69 -30.00
CA ALA A 241 35.03 6.20 -30.99
C ALA A 241 35.61 7.30 -31.90
N ALA A 242 35.06 8.51 -31.88
CA ALA A 242 35.58 9.67 -32.62
C ALA A 242 36.51 10.56 -31.78
N ALA A 243 36.74 10.21 -30.51
CA ALA A 243 37.56 10.95 -29.56
C ALA A 243 38.75 10.14 -29.01
N ALA A 244 39.04 8.98 -29.62
CA ALA A 244 40.24 8.16 -29.41
C ALA A 244 41.01 8.07 -30.73
#